data_AF-A0A975EXY5-F1
#
_entry.id   AF-A0A975EXY5-F1
#
_cell.length_a   1.000
_cell.length_b   1.000
_cell.length_c   1.000
_cell.angle_alpha   90.00
_cell.angle_beta   90.00
_cell.angle_gamma   90.00
#
_symmetry.space_group_name_H-M   'P 1'
#
loop_
_entity.id
_entity.type
_entity.pdbx_description
1 polymer ?
#
loop_
_entity_poly.entity_id
_entity_poly.type
_entity_poly.pdbx_seq_one_letter_code
_entity_poly.pdbx_strand_id
1 'polypeptide(L)'
;MKRSAICLLPMLLAVLLTNGCQQASSTPPHVELTENPGTNPAVPQNPYELVEADVLEAFGLTKGKQSAFEAEQKITSGSSAVPAIVFTQKDVTAYDDEAGTFTVKVKGTKNGNPFDKEMAVNGFANPYASQPWSINSNDGKGELKLDEGIERNLSIEKYIAEAYPTIADFFKAPLAFSLANGTSVTLGDCDYYKLEATLAKEGTDKIKIVPVYTVKNHKKAADGSDTVTEKECKDFTRSKESLTKPYFTEKDVFDHILEKVKNDESFIKTDPGSFASGVYAFAMVAQVAGDIFDESKISHYVNLYATKGNGHLEIKDITAGVYNIRNGGIKADDYEGTLTVDYYIATKDLVAQAAPSAHEISKLHMVTRSGFKKIKPETVKNEFVFEIRKIGSGGGTKQKWLNRLINTVLIQKKEATIHDNYDNWFEINDTLTDEDSSGYYLRLNGRAYSNCKPASGNQFLLKTNSASEPDILVERLSLQKNKDEENLIISMQFMGKSDTVDISVKPESY
;
A
#
# COMPACT_ATOMS: atom_id res chain seq x y z
N MET A 1 -1.06 15.13 12.14
CA MET A 1 -2.18 14.43 12.82
C MET A 1 -3.46 15.26 12.74
N LYS A 2 -4.55 14.71 12.19
CA LYS A 2 -5.95 14.97 12.60
C LYS A 2 -6.74 13.69 12.30
N ARG A 3 -7.77 13.40 13.10
CA ARG A 3 -8.37 12.05 13.18
C ARG A 3 -9.39 11.77 12.08
N SER A 4 -9.57 10.48 11.81
CA SER A 4 -10.51 9.90 10.84
C SER A 4 -11.97 10.25 11.11
N ALA A 5 -12.78 10.28 10.06
CA ALA A 5 -14.22 10.04 10.12
C ALA A 5 -14.57 9.02 9.03
N ILE A 6 -15.06 7.84 9.43
CA ILE A 6 -15.55 6.82 8.51
C ILE A 6 -17.04 7.07 8.29
N CYS A 7 -17.46 7.20 7.03
CA CYS A 7 -18.87 7.13 6.64
C CYS A 7 -19.02 6.11 5.51
N LEU A 8 -19.86 5.09 5.72
CA LEU A 8 -20.29 4.20 4.66
C LEU A 8 -21.32 4.92 3.77
N LEU A 9 -21.26 4.68 2.47
CA LEU A 9 -22.28 5.15 1.52
C LEU A 9 -22.88 3.93 0.80
N PRO A 10 -24.18 3.63 0.97
CA PRO A 10 -24.83 2.57 0.20
C PRO A 10 -25.18 3.07 -1.20
N MET A 11 -25.07 2.19 -2.21
CA MET A 11 -25.64 2.45 -3.53
C MET A 11 -27.16 2.46 -3.47
N LEU A 12 -27.81 3.45 -4.12
CA LEU A 12 -29.19 3.31 -4.58
C LEU A 12 -29.37 4.13 -5.86
N LEU A 13 -29.45 3.46 -7.01
CA LEU A 13 -29.65 4.09 -8.32
C LEU A 13 -31.14 4.02 -8.70
N ALA A 14 -31.88 5.09 -8.40
CA ALA A 14 -33.31 5.19 -8.73
C ALA A 14 -33.52 5.93 -10.06
N VAL A 15 -34.08 5.24 -11.06
CA VAL A 15 -34.53 5.86 -12.32
C VAL A 15 -35.96 6.35 -12.14
N LEU A 16 -36.20 7.65 -12.36
CA LEU A 16 -37.53 8.25 -12.38
C LEU A 16 -37.85 8.77 -13.77
N LEU A 17 -38.90 8.20 -14.38
CA LEU A 17 -39.56 8.74 -15.57
C LEU A 17 -40.66 9.71 -15.13
N THR A 18 -40.69 10.90 -15.73
CA THR A 18 -41.77 11.88 -15.52
C THR A 18 -42.39 12.28 -16.86
N ASN A 19 -43.66 11.94 -17.06
CA ASN A 19 -44.49 12.49 -18.14
C ASN A 19 -45.49 13.50 -17.56
N GLY A 20 -45.71 14.62 -18.24
CA GLY A 20 -46.69 15.64 -17.86
C GLY A 20 -46.73 16.79 -18.87
N CYS A 21 -47.84 16.94 -19.59
CA CYS A 21 -48.00 17.90 -20.67
C CYS A 21 -48.72 19.18 -20.23
N GLN A 22 -48.57 20.28 -20.98
CA GLN A 22 -49.63 21.29 -21.15
C GLN A 22 -49.52 21.99 -22.52
N GLN A 23 -50.55 22.77 -22.89
CA GLN A 23 -50.89 23.16 -24.28
C GLN A 23 -50.63 24.64 -24.58
N ALA A 24 -50.46 25.02 -25.86
CA ALA A 24 -51.18 26.16 -26.47
C ALA A 24 -51.03 26.25 -28.02
N SER A 25 -52.15 26.52 -28.67
CA SER A 25 -52.47 26.72 -30.10
C SER A 25 -51.69 27.77 -30.93
N SER A 26 -51.54 27.52 -32.25
CA SER A 26 -52.05 28.40 -33.34
C SER A 26 -51.89 27.75 -34.74
N THR A 27 -52.65 28.21 -35.76
CA THR A 27 -52.81 27.61 -37.13
C THR A 27 -53.57 28.57 -38.06
N PRO A 28 -53.79 28.29 -39.38
CA PRO A 28 -53.26 27.23 -40.26
C PRO A 28 -52.28 27.86 -41.30
N PRO A 29 -52.38 27.89 -42.67
CA PRO A 29 -53.38 27.39 -43.64
C PRO A 29 -52.87 26.31 -44.65
N HIS A 30 -53.83 25.84 -45.47
CA HIS A 30 -53.83 25.21 -46.83
C HIS A 30 -52.52 25.10 -47.66
N VAL A 31 -52.38 24.13 -48.59
CA VAL A 31 -53.39 23.54 -49.52
C VAL A 31 -53.33 22.00 -49.60
N GLU A 32 -54.45 21.37 -49.96
CA GLU A 32 -54.62 19.92 -50.17
C GLU A 32 -54.01 19.40 -51.48
N LEU A 33 -53.49 18.17 -51.47
CA LEU A 33 -53.66 17.23 -52.59
C LEU A 33 -53.95 15.83 -52.02
N THR A 34 -55.00 15.20 -52.52
CA THR A 34 -55.50 13.91 -52.03
C THR A 34 -55.01 12.74 -52.89
N GLU A 35 -54.22 11.84 -52.30
CA GLU A 35 -54.13 10.45 -52.76
C GLU A 35 -54.35 9.50 -51.57
N ASN A 36 -54.97 8.35 -51.84
CA ASN A 36 -55.59 7.50 -50.83
C ASN A 36 -54.98 6.07 -50.85
N PRO A 37 -53.98 5.78 -50.00
CA PRO A 37 -53.46 4.42 -49.86
C PRO A 37 -54.45 3.58 -49.03
N GLY A 38 -55.05 2.57 -49.68
CA GLY A 38 -56.14 1.80 -49.09
C GLY A 38 -55.78 1.13 -47.76
N THR A 39 -56.59 1.37 -46.73
CA THR A 39 -56.50 0.68 -45.44
C THR A 39 -56.86 -0.80 -45.61
N ASN A 40 -55.84 -1.65 -45.75
CA ASN A 40 -56.00 -3.09 -45.56
C ASN A 40 -56.45 -3.32 -44.10
N PRO A 41 -57.58 -4.00 -43.83
CA PRO A 41 -58.06 -4.15 -42.46
C PRO A 41 -57.04 -4.89 -41.59
N ALA A 42 -56.66 -4.28 -40.45
CA ALA A 42 -55.90 -5.00 -39.44
C ALA A 42 -56.77 -6.17 -38.95
N VAL A 43 -56.31 -7.40 -39.18
CA VAL A 43 -57.01 -8.62 -38.75
C VAL A 43 -57.22 -8.54 -37.24
N PRO A 44 -58.45 -8.76 -36.71
CA PRO A 44 -58.70 -8.70 -35.28
C PRO A 44 -57.84 -9.74 -34.55
N GLN A 45 -56.78 -9.29 -33.88
CA GLN A 45 -55.98 -10.16 -33.03
C GLN A 45 -56.85 -10.60 -31.84
N ASN A 46 -56.96 -11.91 -31.64
CA ASN A 46 -57.61 -12.48 -30.47
C ASN A 46 -56.76 -12.12 -29.23
N PRO A 47 -57.25 -11.31 -28.28
CA PRO A 47 -56.46 -10.86 -27.12
C PRO A 47 -56.09 -12.00 -26.16
N TYR A 48 -56.68 -13.19 -26.35
CA TYR A 48 -56.41 -14.39 -25.57
C TYR A 48 -55.41 -15.34 -26.25
N GLU A 49 -55.00 -15.08 -27.50
CA GLU A 49 -53.97 -15.89 -28.16
C GLU A 49 -52.59 -15.64 -27.53
N LEU A 50 -51.82 -16.73 -27.35
CA LEU A 50 -50.41 -16.64 -26.97
C LEU A 50 -49.56 -16.30 -28.22
N VAL A 51 -48.82 -15.19 -28.18
CA VAL A 51 -47.90 -14.74 -29.25
C VAL A 51 -46.44 -14.82 -28.79
N GLU A 52 -45.50 -14.65 -29.73
CA GLU A 52 -44.05 -14.69 -29.44
C GLU A 52 -43.68 -13.72 -28.30
N ALA A 53 -44.23 -12.51 -28.31
CA ALA A 53 -43.99 -11.49 -27.30
C ALA A 53 -44.39 -11.93 -25.87
N ASP A 54 -45.49 -12.70 -25.72
CA ASP A 54 -45.89 -13.23 -24.41
C ASP A 54 -44.84 -14.21 -23.86
N VAL A 55 -44.27 -15.05 -24.72
CA VAL A 55 -43.23 -16.03 -24.33
C VAL A 55 -41.93 -15.31 -24.01
N LEU A 56 -41.59 -14.25 -24.76
CA LEU A 56 -40.42 -13.43 -24.47
C LEU A 56 -40.55 -12.70 -23.12
N GLU A 57 -41.70 -12.08 -22.85
CA GLU A 57 -41.95 -11.38 -21.59
C GLU A 57 -42.01 -12.35 -20.40
N ALA A 58 -42.75 -13.46 -20.53
CA ALA A 58 -42.94 -14.44 -19.46
C ALA A 58 -41.64 -15.10 -18.97
N PHE A 59 -40.63 -15.26 -19.82
CA PHE A 59 -39.33 -15.86 -19.45
C PHE A 59 -38.16 -14.87 -19.48
N GLY A 60 -38.43 -13.56 -19.54
CA GLY A 60 -37.41 -12.49 -19.48
C GLY A 60 -36.41 -12.50 -20.65
N LEU A 61 -36.86 -12.90 -21.84
CA LEU A 61 -36.01 -13.19 -22.99
C LEU A 61 -35.74 -11.95 -23.84
N THR A 62 -34.45 -11.60 -24.03
CA THR A 62 -34.03 -10.45 -24.84
C THR A 62 -33.30 -10.89 -26.12
N LYS A 63 -33.92 -10.64 -27.28
CA LYS A 63 -33.31 -10.89 -28.61
C LYS A 63 -31.96 -10.17 -28.76
N GLY A 64 -31.03 -10.80 -29.49
CA GLY A 64 -29.69 -10.27 -29.77
C GLY A 64 -28.73 -10.12 -28.58
N LYS A 65 -29.11 -10.53 -27.36
CA LYS A 65 -28.27 -10.41 -26.14
C LYS A 65 -28.03 -11.73 -25.39
N GLN A 66 -28.66 -12.81 -25.80
CA GLN A 66 -28.60 -14.12 -25.17
C GLN A 66 -28.65 -15.22 -26.24
N SER A 67 -28.09 -16.39 -25.92
CA SER A 67 -28.09 -17.54 -26.83
C SER A 67 -29.46 -18.24 -26.89
N ALA A 68 -29.67 -19.09 -27.89
CA ALA A 68 -30.88 -19.91 -28.01
C ALA A 68 -30.93 -20.99 -26.92
N PHE A 69 -29.77 -21.53 -26.52
CA PHE A 69 -29.63 -22.42 -25.38
C PHE A 69 -29.85 -21.70 -24.02
N GLU A 70 -29.41 -20.45 -23.85
CA GLU A 70 -29.78 -19.64 -22.68
C GLU A 70 -31.30 -19.39 -22.61
N ALA A 71 -31.97 -19.29 -23.76
CA ALA A 71 -33.43 -19.23 -23.85
C ALA A 71 -34.08 -20.55 -23.40
N GLU A 72 -33.51 -21.70 -23.81
CA GLU A 72 -33.97 -23.01 -23.36
C GLU A 72 -33.90 -23.13 -21.84
N GLN A 73 -32.73 -22.88 -21.25
CA GLN A 73 -32.54 -23.01 -19.81
C GLN A 73 -33.55 -22.15 -19.02
N LYS A 74 -33.82 -20.92 -19.48
CA LYS A 74 -34.82 -20.00 -18.90
C LYS A 74 -36.25 -20.49 -19.07
N ILE A 75 -36.63 -21.03 -20.23
CA ILE A 75 -37.97 -21.59 -20.46
C ILE A 75 -38.16 -22.85 -19.62
N THR A 76 -37.19 -23.76 -19.59
CA THR A 76 -37.29 -25.05 -18.88
C THR A 76 -37.31 -24.86 -17.37
N SER A 77 -36.41 -24.05 -16.80
CA SER A 77 -36.35 -23.80 -15.35
C SER A 77 -37.33 -22.73 -14.83
N GLY A 78 -37.64 -21.70 -15.63
CA GLY A 78 -38.33 -20.50 -15.18
C GLY A 78 -39.84 -20.66 -14.91
N SER A 79 -40.37 -19.77 -14.07
CA SER A 79 -41.81 -19.52 -13.94
C SER A 79 -42.19 -18.27 -14.74
N SER A 80 -43.46 -18.15 -15.15
CA SER A 80 -43.94 -16.96 -15.86
C SER A 80 -43.79 -15.70 -14.99
N ALA A 81 -43.07 -14.70 -15.49
CA ALA A 81 -43.03 -13.36 -14.92
C ALA A 81 -44.35 -12.59 -15.13
N VAL A 82 -45.21 -13.03 -16.06
CA VAL A 82 -46.51 -12.42 -16.39
C VAL A 82 -47.62 -13.18 -15.64
N PRO A 83 -48.25 -12.61 -14.59
CA PRO A 83 -49.21 -13.34 -13.75
C PRO A 83 -50.48 -13.79 -14.47
N ALA A 84 -50.80 -13.15 -15.61
CA ALA A 84 -51.92 -13.51 -16.47
C ALA A 84 -51.69 -14.79 -17.29
N ILE A 85 -50.47 -15.34 -17.30
CA ILE A 85 -50.06 -16.48 -18.12
C ILE A 85 -49.51 -17.59 -17.22
N VAL A 86 -50.20 -18.73 -17.21
CA VAL A 86 -49.84 -19.92 -16.42
C VAL A 86 -49.51 -21.06 -17.38
N PHE A 87 -48.28 -21.56 -17.36
CA PHE A 87 -47.86 -22.70 -18.18
C PHE A 87 -48.03 -24.02 -17.41
N THR A 88 -48.70 -24.98 -18.02
CA THR A 88 -48.82 -26.37 -17.55
C THR A 88 -47.87 -27.32 -18.27
N GLN A 89 -47.36 -26.94 -19.44
CA GLN A 89 -46.27 -27.60 -20.14
C GLN A 89 -45.36 -26.55 -20.78
N LYS A 90 -44.05 -26.78 -20.69
CA LYS A 90 -42.99 -26.02 -21.35
C LYS A 90 -41.98 -27.04 -21.87
N ASP A 91 -41.71 -27.06 -23.16
CA ASP A 91 -40.81 -28.02 -23.81
C ASP A 91 -40.12 -27.33 -24.99
N VAL A 92 -38.79 -27.24 -24.96
CA VAL A 92 -38.00 -26.67 -26.06
C VAL A 92 -37.40 -27.83 -26.85
N THR A 93 -38.04 -28.14 -27.97
CA THR A 93 -37.70 -29.31 -28.77
C THR A 93 -36.39 -29.12 -29.52
N ALA A 94 -36.10 -27.90 -30.00
CA ALA A 94 -34.89 -27.58 -30.74
C ALA A 94 -34.33 -26.21 -30.38
N TYR A 95 -33.01 -26.04 -30.48
CA TYR A 95 -32.30 -24.77 -30.42
C TYR A 95 -31.02 -24.82 -31.26
N ASP A 96 -30.57 -23.66 -31.74
CA ASP A 96 -29.35 -23.49 -32.53
C ASP A 96 -28.75 -22.10 -32.24
N ASP A 97 -27.65 -22.07 -31.49
CA ASP A 97 -26.94 -20.83 -31.12
C ASP A 97 -26.28 -20.11 -32.31
N GLU A 98 -25.98 -20.82 -33.41
CA GLU A 98 -25.35 -20.25 -34.61
C GLU A 98 -26.40 -19.67 -35.57
N ALA A 99 -27.56 -20.32 -35.68
CA ALA A 99 -28.72 -19.77 -36.40
C ALA A 99 -29.46 -18.68 -35.59
N GLY A 100 -29.31 -18.67 -34.26
CA GLY A 100 -29.99 -17.73 -33.39
C GLY A 100 -31.49 -18.04 -33.23
N THR A 101 -31.85 -19.33 -33.17
CA THR A 101 -33.25 -19.80 -33.19
C THR A 101 -33.53 -20.89 -32.17
N PHE A 102 -34.78 -20.99 -31.71
CA PHE A 102 -35.29 -22.15 -30.97
C PHE A 102 -36.75 -22.44 -31.31
N THR A 103 -37.21 -23.66 -31.03
CA THR A 103 -38.60 -24.09 -31.17
C THR A 103 -39.14 -24.54 -29.84
N VAL A 104 -40.28 -23.96 -29.43
CA VAL A 104 -40.92 -24.24 -28.13
C VAL A 104 -42.37 -24.70 -28.30
N LYS A 105 -42.73 -25.72 -27.52
CA LYS A 105 -44.09 -26.24 -27.33
C LYS A 105 -44.55 -25.86 -25.92
N VAL A 106 -45.65 -25.12 -25.84
CA VAL A 106 -46.19 -24.61 -24.57
C VAL A 106 -47.70 -24.82 -24.47
N LYS A 107 -48.14 -25.25 -23.29
CA LYS A 107 -49.56 -25.41 -22.94
C LYS A 107 -49.85 -24.70 -21.63
N GLY A 108 -51.06 -24.18 -21.47
CA GLY A 108 -51.39 -23.39 -20.29
C GLY A 108 -52.67 -22.58 -20.44
N THR A 109 -52.78 -21.49 -19.69
CA THR A 109 -53.87 -20.52 -19.80
C THR A 109 -53.37 -19.07 -19.84
N LYS A 110 -53.94 -18.24 -20.71
CA LYS A 110 -53.74 -16.78 -20.78
C LYS A 110 -55.05 -16.08 -20.45
N ASN A 111 -55.07 -15.24 -19.41
CA ASN A 111 -56.29 -14.66 -18.84
C ASN A 111 -57.39 -15.71 -18.58
N GLY A 112 -57.00 -16.89 -18.08
CA GLY A 112 -57.91 -18.02 -17.82
C GLY A 112 -58.36 -18.83 -19.05
N ASN A 113 -58.07 -18.37 -20.28
CA ASN A 113 -58.40 -19.09 -21.51
C ASN A 113 -57.28 -20.08 -21.88
N PRO A 114 -57.57 -21.34 -22.24
CA PRO A 114 -56.55 -22.34 -22.52
C PRO A 114 -55.81 -22.09 -23.84
N PHE A 115 -54.53 -22.44 -23.88
CA PHE A 115 -53.72 -22.49 -25.10
C PHE A 115 -52.89 -23.78 -25.17
N ASP A 116 -52.59 -24.18 -26.41
CA ASP A 116 -51.66 -25.24 -26.79
C ASP A 116 -50.99 -24.76 -28.09
N LYS A 117 -49.69 -24.45 -28.06
CA LYS A 117 -49.02 -23.79 -29.17
C LYS A 117 -47.56 -24.22 -29.31
N GLU A 118 -47.17 -24.48 -30.56
CA GLU A 118 -45.79 -24.62 -31.00
C GLU A 118 -45.39 -23.34 -31.76
N MET A 119 -44.18 -22.83 -31.51
CA MET A 119 -43.62 -21.70 -32.26
C MET A 119 -42.10 -21.79 -32.39
N ALA A 120 -41.60 -21.42 -33.57
CA ALA A 120 -40.18 -21.16 -33.80
C ALA A 120 -39.91 -19.66 -33.55
N VAL A 121 -38.86 -19.36 -32.79
CA VAL A 121 -38.51 -18.03 -32.31
C VAL A 121 -37.09 -17.69 -32.78
N ASN A 122 -36.94 -16.56 -33.48
CA ASN A 122 -35.71 -16.19 -34.18
C ASN A 122 -35.13 -14.86 -33.69
N GLY A 123 -33.83 -14.63 -33.90
CA GLY A 123 -33.15 -13.37 -33.59
C GLY A 123 -32.41 -13.38 -32.24
N PHE A 124 -32.03 -14.57 -31.78
CA PHE A 124 -31.15 -14.77 -30.63
C PHE A 124 -29.70 -14.77 -31.12
N ALA A 125 -28.73 -14.60 -30.23
CA ALA A 125 -27.31 -14.55 -30.59
C ALA A 125 -26.47 -14.89 -29.38
N ASN A 126 -25.58 -15.88 -29.48
CA ASN A 126 -24.65 -16.20 -28.40
C ASN A 126 -23.80 -14.95 -28.06
N PRO A 127 -23.95 -14.35 -26.86
CA PRO A 127 -23.24 -13.11 -26.51
C PRO A 127 -21.74 -13.32 -26.34
N TYR A 128 -21.28 -14.57 -26.29
CA TYR A 128 -19.89 -14.99 -26.21
C TYR A 128 -19.27 -15.24 -27.60
N ALA A 129 -20.07 -15.33 -28.68
CA ALA A 129 -19.62 -15.49 -30.06
C ALA A 129 -19.03 -14.20 -30.68
N SER A 130 -18.14 -13.54 -29.94
CA SER A 130 -17.47 -12.29 -30.31
C SER A 130 -15.97 -12.37 -30.01
N GLN A 131 -15.15 -11.63 -30.75
CA GLN A 131 -13.69 -11.66 -30.58
C GLN A 131 -13.25 -10.94 -29.29
N PRO A 132 -12.22 -11.43 -28.58
CA PRO A 132 -11.56 -10.68 -27.52
C PRO A 132 -11.06 -9.33 -28.03
N TRP A 133 -11.39 -8.25 -27.32
CA TRP A 133 -11.08 -6.88 -27.75
C TRP A 133 -10.00 -6.24 -26.90
N SER A 134 -10.15 -6.28 -25.58
CA SER A 134 -9.24 -5.67 -24.62
C SER A 134 -9.21 -6.48 -23.33
N ILE A 135 -8.04 -6.64 -22.73
CA ILE A 135 -7.92 -7.10 -21.35
C ILE A 135 -8.71 -6.15 -20.42
N ASN A 136 -9.40 -6.70 -19.44
CA ASN A 136 -9.96 -5.93 -18.34
C ASN A 136 -8.88 -5.84 -17.26
N SER A 137 -8.22 -4.69 -17.14
CA SER A 137 -7.10 -4.45 -16.22
C SER A 137 -7.52 -3.83 -14.88
N ASN A 138 -8.81 -3.60 -14.65
CA ASN A 138 -9.31 -3.08 -13.38
C ASN A 138 -9.08 -4.09 -12.25
N ASP A 139 -8.92 -3.61 -11.02
CA ASP A 139 -8.83 -4.43 -9.81
C ASP A 139 -7.66 -5.45 -9.81
N GLY A 140 -6.60 -5.20 -10.59
CA GLY A 140 -5.43 -6.09 -10.72
C GLY A 140 -5.67 -7.33 -11.58
N LYS A 141 -6.77 -7.38 -12.35
CA LYS A 141 -7.08 -8.47 -13.28
C LYS A 141 -5.99 -8.56 -14.36
N GLY A 142 -5.45 -9.77 -14.54
CA GLY A 142 -4.34 -10.01 -15.47
C GLY A 142 -2.96 -9.54 -14.98
N GLU A 143 -2.82 -9.00 -13.76
CA GLU A 143 -1.52 -8.82 -13.13
C GLU A 143 -1.05 -10.10 -12.42
N LEU A 144 0.26 -10.35 -12.39
CA LEU A 144 0.85 -11.56 -11.83
C LEU A 144 1.28 -11.38 -10.36
N LYS A 145 1.22 -12.47 -9.57
CA LYS A 145 1.74 -12.58 -8.20
C LYS A 145 3.22 -13.01 -8.23
N LEU A 146 4.14 -12.04 -8.28
CA LEU A 146 5.58 -12.32 -8.39
C LEU A 146 6.24 -12.67 -7.04
N ASP A 147 5.48 -12.65 -5.94
CA ASP A 147 5.90 -12.79 -4.55
C ASP A 147 6.72 -14.08 -4.29
N GLU A 148 6.27 -15.21 -4.84
CA GLU A 148 6.96 -16.51 -4.77
C GLU A 148 8.22 -16.55 -5.66
N GLY A 149 8.18 -15.83 -6.79
CA GLY A 149 9.34 -15.63 -7.66
C GLY A 149 10.45 -14.85 -6.95
N ILE A 150 10.08 -13.84 -6.15
CA ILE A 150 11.00 -13.06 -5.33
C ILE A 150 11.50 -13.90 -4.14
N GLU A 151 10.60 -14.51 -3.36
CA GLU A 151 10.95 -15.29 -2.15
C GLU A 151 11.99 -16.39 -2.42
N ARG A 152 12.02 -16.96 -3.64
CA ARG A 152 12.94 -18.03 -4.04
C ARG A 152 13.90 -17.64 -5.18
N ASN A 153 13.98 -16.35 -5.54
CA ASN A 153 14.74 -15.82 -6.68
C ASN A 153 14.58 -16.66 -7.97
N LEU A 154 13.36 -17.10 -8.28
CA LEU A 154 13.10 -18.04 -9.38
C LEU A 154 13.41 -17.40 -10.73
N SER A 155 14.14 -18.12 -11.59
CA SER A 155 14.23 -17.74 -13.00
C SER A 155 12.84 -17.78 -13.66
N ILE A 156 12.65 -16.98 -14.71
CA ILE A 156 11.36 -16.87 -15.44
C ILE A 156 10.87 -18.26 -15.89
N GLU A 157 11.77 -19.14 -16.35
CA GLU A 157 11.44 -20.51 -16.77
C GLU A 157 10.88 -21.37 -15.64
N LYS A 158 11.43 -21.25 -14.42
CA LYS A 158 10.93 -21.99 -13.24
C LYS A 158 9.58 -21.47 -12.78
N TYR A 159 9.43 -20.14 -12.70
CA TYR A 159 8.16 -19.52 -12.35
C TYR A 159 7.05 -19.88 -13.36
N ILE A 160 7.37 -19.93 -14.66
CA ILE A 160 6.44 -20.41 -15.71
C ILE A 160 6.10 -21.89 -15.55
N ALA A 161 7.07 -22.73 -15.20
CA ALA A 161 6.83 -24.17 -14.98
C ALA A 161 5.98 -24.43 -13.74
N GLU A 162 6.20 -23.68 -12.65
CA GLU A 162 5.43 -23.79 -11.40
C GLU A 162 4.02 -23.15 -11.51
N ALA A 163 3.82 -22.22 -12.46
CA ALA A 163 2.49 -21.74 -12.84
C ALA A 163 1.61 -22.81 -13.52
N TYR A 164 2.13 -24.01 -13.78
CA TYR A 164 1.39 -25.12 -14.38
C TYR A 164 1.22 -26.30 -13.40
N PRO A 165 0.00 -26.83 -13.23
CA PRO A 165 -1.25 -26.50 -13.94
C PRO A 165 -2.07 -25.34 -13.34
N THR A 166 -1.67 -24.78 -12.20
CA THR A 166 -2.50 -23.90 -11.35
C THR A 166 -2.37 -22.40 -11.69
N ILE A 167 -2.39 -22.03 -12.98
CA ILE A 167 -2.12 -20.66 -13.44
C ILE A 167 -3.08 -19.60 -12.86
N ALA A 168 -4.30 -19.98 -12.48
CA ALA A 168 -5.26 -19.08 -11.83
C ALA A 168 -4.72 -18.49 -10.52
N ASP A 169 -3.95 -19.26 -9.74
CA ASP A 169 -3.36 -18.82 -8.48
C ASP A 169 -2.21 -17.83 -8.68
N PHE A 170 -1.60 -17.81 -9.87
CA PHE A 170 -0.49 -16.93 -10.24
C PHE A 170 -0.96 -15.53 -10.68
N PHE A 171 -2.27 -15.30 -10.82
CA PHE A 171 -2.85 -13.97 -11.06
C PHE A 171 -3.30 -13.28 -9.76
N LYS A 172 -3.14 -11.96 -9.66
CA LYS A 172 -3.62 -11.14 -8.52
C LYS A 172 -5.15 -11.12 -8.45
N ALA A 173 -5.81 -10.98 -9.59
CA ALA A 173 -7.23 -11.27 -9.79
C ALA A 173 -7.42 -11.99 -11.14
N PRO A 174 -8.45 -12.84 -11.32
CA PRO A 174 -8.61 -13.68 -12.52
C PRO A 174 -8.47 -12.90 -13.83
N LEU A 175 -7.67 -13.43 -14.75
CA LEU A 175 -7.52 -12.86 -16.09
C LEU A 175 -8.89 -12.73 -16.76
N ALA A 176 -9.18 -11.54 -17.31
CA ALA A 176 -10.48 -11.23 -17.89
C ALA A 176 -10.33 -10.35 -19.13
N PHE A 177 -11.30 -10.46 -20.05
CA PHE A 177 -11.39 -9.65 -21.25
C PHE A 177 -12.78 -9.04 -21.38
N SER A 178 -12.84 -7.93 -22.13
CA SER A 178 -14.04 -7.51 -22.83
C SER A 178 -13.97 -8.01 -24.27
N LEU A 179 -15.07 -8.56 -24.77
CA LEU A 179 -15.25 -8.91 -26.18
C LEU A 179 -15.70 -7.68 -26.97
N ALA A 180 -15.64 -7.76 -28.31
CA ALA A 180 -15.94 -6.63 -29.20
C ALA A 180 -17.41 -6.14 -29.14
N ASN A 181 -18.33 -6.94 -28.60
CA ASN A 181 -19.73 -6.57 -28.33
C ASN A 181 -19.97 -6.03 -26.90
N GLY A 182 -18.94 -5.95 -26.05
CA GLY A 182 -19.04 -5.49 -24.66
C GLY A 182 -19.32 -6.57 -23.61
N THR A 183 -19.59 -7.82 -24.00
CA THR A 183 -19.63 -8.97 -23.07
C THR A 183 -18.27 -9.12 -22.39
N SER A 184 -18.23 -9.50 -21.12
CA SER A 184 -16.97 -9.80 -20.43
C SER A 184 -16.84 -11.29 -20.12
N VAL A 185 -15.61 -11.80 -20.20
CA VAL A 185 -15.24 -13.21 -20.00
C VAL A 185 -14.07 -13.31 -19.03
N THR A 186 -14.02 -14.37 -18.22
CA THR A 186 -13.01 -14.59 -17.16
C THR A 186 -12.37 -15.96 -17.30
N LEU A 187 -11.12 -16.09 -16.85
CA LEU A 187 -10.34 -17.34 -16.87
C LEU A 187 -11.11 -18.49 -16.23
N GLY A 188 -11.27 -19.60 -16.95
CA GLY A 188 -12.06 -20.75 -16.52
C GLY A 188 -12.76 -21.44 -17.69
N ASP A 189 -13.60 -22.41 -17.35
CA ASP A 189 -14.39 -23.20 -18.29
C ASP A 189 -15.87 -23.15 -17.86
N CYS A 190 -16.77 -22.83 -18.79
CA CYS A 190 -18.21 -22.73 -18.53
C CYS A 190 -19.02 -23.18 -19.75
N ASP A 191 -20.35 -23.14 -19.67
CA ASP A 191 -21.23 -23.67 -20.69
C ASP A 191 -21.06 -22.98 -22.06
N TYR A 192 -20.91 -21.65 -22.09
CA TYR A 192 -20.90 -20.87 -23.33
C TYR A 192 -19.50 -20.53 -23.88
N TYR A 193 -18.46 -20.64 -23.05
CA TYR A 193 -17.09 -20.38 -23.46
C TYR A 193 -16.07 -21.03 -22.51
N LYS A 194 -14.83 -21.11 -22.98
CA LYS A 194 -13.65 -21.47 -22.21
C LYS A 194 -12.57 -20.41 -22.44
N LEU A 195 -12.01 -19.87 -21.37
CA LEU A 195 -10.86 -18.97 -21.43
C LEU A 195 -9.71 -19.60 -20.65
N GLU A 196 -8.70 -20.04 -21.39
CA GLU A 196 -7.44 -20.57 -20.85
C GLU A 196 -6.32 -19.54 -21.05
N ALA A 197 -5.22 -19.71 -20.32
CA ALA A 197 -4.00 -18.95 -20.53
C ALA A 197 -2.78 -19.80 -20.23
N THR A 198 -1.67 -19.50 -20.90
CA THR A 198 -0.33 -19.98 -20.58
C THR A 198 0.58 -18.81 -20.24
N LEU A 199 1.73 -19.09 -19.63
CA LEU A 199 2.82 -18.13 -19.50
C LEU A 199 3.98 -18.54 -20.41
N ALA A 200 4.60 -17.57 -21.08
CA ALA A 200 5.78 -17.74 -21.91
C ALA A 200 6.83 -16.68 -21.57
N LYS A 201 8.11 -17.00 -21.74
CA LYS A 201 9.20 -16.01 -21.57
C LYS A 201 9.26 -15.10 -22.78
N GLU A 202 9.38 -13.79 -22.56
CA GLU A 202 9.60 -12.81 -23.63
C GLU A 202 10.80 -11.93 -23.26
N GLY A 203 11.84 -11.90 -24.11
CA GLY A 203 13.11 -11.26 -23.76
C GLY A 203 13.84 -11.97 -22.61
N THR A 204 14.45 -11.19 -21.72
CA THR A 204 15.24 -11.68 -20.57
C THR A 204 14.58 -11.43 -19.21
N ASP A 205 13.57 -10.57 -19.21
CA ASP A 205 13.07 -9.76 -18.10
C ASP A 205 11.53 -9.71 -18.04
N LYS A 206 10.83 -10.39 -18.96
CA LYS A 206 9.37 -10.30 -19.11
C LYS A 206 8.69 -11.65 -19.23
N ILE A 207 7.47 -11.70 -18.73
CA ILE A 207 6.53 -12.82 -18.87
C ILE A 207 5.38 -12.38 -19.76
N LYS A 208 5.11 -13.17 -20.78
CA LYS A 208 3.98 -13.02 -21.68
C LYS A 208 2.86 -13.97 -21.29
N ILE A 209 1.69 -13.41 -21.04
CA ILE A 209 0.44 -14.16 -20.92
C ILE A 209 -0.02 -14.53 -22.34
N VAL A 210 -0.25 -15.82 -22.59
CA VAL A 210 -0.70 -16.36 -23.87
C VAL A 210 -2.11 -16.93 -23.68
N PRO A 211 -3.17 -16.11 -23.81
CA PRO A 211 -4.54 -16.54 -23.67
C PRO A 211 -5.03 -17.36 -24.89
N VAL A 212 -6.00 -18.23 -24.65
CA VAL A 212 -6.77 -18.96 -25.66
C VAL A 212 -8.24 -18.86 -25.28
N TYR A 213 -9.07 -18.35 -26.19
CA TYR A 213 -10.51 -18.17 -25.96
C TYR A 213 -11.31 -19.03 -26.92
N THR A 214 -12.11 -19.96 -26.40
CA THR A 214 -12.95 -20.86 -27.20
C THR A 214 -14.41 -20.57 -26.91
N VAL A 215 -15.17 -20.25 -27.96
CA VAL A 215 -16.63 -20.11 -27.90
C VAL A 215 -17.26 -21.49 -27.99
N LYS A 216 -18.29 -21.75 -27.18
CA LYS A 216 -19.15 -22.94 -27.29
C LYS A 216 -20.51 -22.51 -27.80
N ASN A 217 -20.95 -23.09 -28.91
CA ASN A 217 -22.32 -22.92 -29.44
C ASN A 217 -23.08 -24.22 -29.21
N HIS A 218 -24.27 -24.11 -28.62
CA HIS A 218 -25.12 -25.27 -28.32
C HIS A 218 -26.19 -25.47 -29.38
N LYS A 219 -26.48 -26.74 -29.69
CA LYS A 219 -27.44 -27.11 -30.73
C LYS A 219 -28.14 -28.43 -30.44
N LYS A 220 -29.47 -28.42 -30.52
CA LYS A 220 -30.35 -29.57 -30.36
C LYS A 220 -31.39 -29.58 -31.48
N ALA A 221 -31.55 -30.72 -32.15
CA ALA A 221 -32.64 -30.94 -33.11
C ALA A 221 -33.88 -31.54 -32.40
N ALA A 222 -35.06 -31.43 -33.02
CA ALA A 222 -36.34 -31.80 -32.39
C ALA A 222 -36.38 -33.21 -31.78
N ASP A 223 -35.77 -34.19 -32.46
CA ASP A 223 -35.64 -35.59 -32.03
C ASP A 223 -34.17 -35.98 -31.77
N GLY A 224 -33.29 -34.99 -31.57
CA GLY A 224 -31.85 -35.16 -31.43
C GLY A 224 -31.34 -35.03 -29.99
N SER A 225 -30.10 -35.47 -29.76
CA SER A 225 -29.35 -35.07 -28.57
C SER A 225 -28.94 -33.61 -28.63
N ASP A 226 -28.59 -33.05 -27.48
CA ASP A 226 -27.76 -31.84 -27.43
C ASP A 226 -26.37 -32.08 -28.04
N THR A 227 -25.77 -31.03 -28.58
CA THR A 227 -24.44 -31.03 -29.21
C THR A 227 -23.78 -29.66 -29.04
N VAL A 228 -22.48 -29.66 -28.76
CA VAL A 228 -21.68 -28.44 -28.62
C VAL A 228 -20.67 -28.36 -29.76
N THR A 229 -20.62 -27.23 -30.47
CA THR A 229 -19.53 -26.89 -31.39
C THR A 229 -18.59 -25.88 -30.75
N GLU A 230 -17.28 -26.13 -30.85
CA GLU A 230 -16.25 -25.27 -30.28
C GLU A 230 -15.53 -24.46 -31.37
N LYS A 231 -15.32 -23.17 -31.10
CA LYS A 231 -14.62 -22.24 -32.00
C LYS A 231 -13.54 -21.46 -31.26
N GLU A 232 -12.30 -21.89 -31.45
CA GLU A 232 -11.12 -21.28 -30.86
C GLU A 232 -10.77 -19.92 -31.50
N CYS A 233 -10.33 -18.97 -30.67
CA CYS A 233 -9.86 -17.65 -31.03
C CYS A 233 -8.51 -17.37 -30.37
N LYS A 234 -7.51 -17.06 -31.21
CA LYS A 234 -6.11 -16.78 -30.83
C LYS A 234 -5.65 -15.36 -31.16
N ASP A 235 -6.52 -14.52 -31.73
CA ASP A 235 -6.19 -13.12 -32.02
C ASP A 235 -6.47 -12.24 -30.80
N PHE A 236 -5.38 -11.92 -30.09
CA PHE A 236 -5.37 -10.95 -28.98
C PHE A 236 -4.50 -9.73 -29.33
N THR A 237 -4.32 -9.42 -30.63
CA THR A 237 -3.37 -8.40 -31.12
C THR A 237 -3.58 -7.03 -30.44
N ARG A 238 -4.84 -6.64 -30.20
CA ARG A 238 -5.23 -5.41 -29.49
C ARG A 238 -4.78 -5.34 -28.02
N SER A 239 -4.54 -6.48 -27.38
CA SER A 239 -4.12 -6.60 -25.97
C SER A 239 -2.63 -6.95 -25.82
N LYS A 240 -1.88 -7.06 -26.93
CA LYS A 240 -0.51 -7.60 -26.96
C LYS A 240 0.41 -6.98 -25.90
N GLU A 241 0.44 -5.65 -25.82
CA GLU A 241 1.32 -4.93 -24.88
C GLU A 241 0.92 -5.19 -23.42
N SER A 242 -0.38 -5.20 -23.12
CA SER A 242 -0.91 -5.43 -21.77
C SER A 242 -0.73 -6.88 -21.27
N LEU A 243 -0.53 -7.82 -22.20
CA LEU A 243 -0.25 -9.23 -21.92
C LEU A 243 1.24 -9.52 -21.67
N THR A 244 2.15 -8.60 -22.01
CA THR A 244 3.57 -8.71 -21.70
C THR A 244 3.88 -7.95 -20.40
N LYS A 245 4.03 -8.67 -19.29
CA LYS A 245 4.34 -8.11 -17.97
C LYS A 245 5.85 -8.10 -17.72
N PRO A 246 6.42 -7.07 -17.07
CA PRO A 246 7.75 -7.19 -16.49
C PRO A 246 7.75 -8.28 -15.42
N TYR A 247 8.88 -8.96 -15.28
CA TYR A 247 9.17 -9.78 -14.10
C TYR A 247 9.82 -8.89 -13.02
N PHE A 248 10.15 -9.45 -11.85
CA PHE A 248 10.58 -8.64 -10.70
C PHE A 248 11.99 -8.04 -10.90
N THR A 249 12.17 -6.81 -10.42
CA THR A 249 13.43 -6.06 -10.45
C THR A 249 14.07 -6.02 -9.06
N GLU A 250 15.30 -5.49 -8.97
CA GLU A 250 16.00 -5.24 -7.71
C GLU A 250 15.16 -4.41 -6.71
N LYS A 251 14.40 -3.43 -7.19
CA LYS A 251 13.52 -2.61 -6.33
C LYS A 251 12.35 -3.42 -5.75
N ASP A 252 11.77 -4.34 -6.53
CA ASP A 252 10.71 -5.22 -6.04
C ASP A 252 11.23 -6.18 -4.95
N VAL A 253 12.48 -6.62 -5.06
CA VAL A 253 13.16 -7.42 -4.01
C VAL A 253 13.31 -6.60 -2.72
N PHE A 254 13.79 -5.36 -2.80
CA PHE A 254 13.91 -4.50 -1.61
C PHE A 254 12.56 -4.20 -0.95
N ASP A 255 11.52 -3.94 -1.75
CA ASP A 255 10.16 -3.69 -1.24
C ASP A 255 9.54 -4.90 -0.55
N HIS A 256 9.82 -6.11 -1.06
CA HIS A 256 9.40 -7.40 -0.49
C HIS A 256 10.13 -7.69 0.82
N ILE A 257 11.46 -7.54 0.87
CA ILE A 257 12.24 -7.71 2.10
C ILE A 257 11.76 -6.71 3.17
N LEU A 258 11.54 -5.45 2.80
CA LEU A 258 11.01 -4.43 3.71
C LEU A 258 9.60 -4.79 4.22
N GLU A 259 8.72 -5.30 3.35
CA GLU A 259 7.38 -5.75 3.71
C GLU A 259 7.40 -6.95 4.68
N LYS A 260 8.42 -7.80 4.61
CA LYS A 260 8.66 -8.92 5.53
C LYS A 260 9.15 -8.45 6.91
N VAL A 261 10.14 -7.57 6.97
CA VAL A 261 10.79 -7.18 8.25
C VAL A 261 10.11 -6.02 8.99
N LYS A 262 9.27 -5.20 8.34
CA LYS A 262 8.64 -4.02 8.98
C LYS A 262 7.84 -4.33 10.26
N ASN A 263 7.27 -5.53 10.35
CA ASN A 263 6.48 -5.97 11.49
C ASN A 263 7.31 -6.77 12.53
N ASP A 264 8.58 -7.08 12.26
CA ASP A 264 9.46 -7.74 13.23
C ASP A 264 9.87 -6.72 14.31
N GLU A 265 9.58 -7.05 15.57
CA GLU A 265 9.84 -6.15 16.71
C GLU A 265 11.32 -6.07 17.09
N SER A 266 12.11 -7.05 16.64
CA SER A 266 13.54 -7.19 16.90
C SER A 266 14.43 -6.84 15.70
N PHE A 267 13.86 -6.40 14.57
CA PHE A 267 14.67 -5.94 13.42
C PHE A 267 15.44 -4.64 13.72
N ILE A 268 14.89 -3.78 14.58
CA ILE A 268 15.63 -2.67 15.19
C ILE A 268 16.17 -3.15 16.54
N LYS A 269 17.48 -3.06 16.74
CA LYS A 269 18.11 -3.41 18.01
C LYS A 269 17.75 -2.39 19.08
N THR A 270 17.55 -2.86 20.31
CA THR A 270 17.34 -2.03 21.49
C THR A 270 18.22 -2.53 22.63
N ASP A 271 18.74 -1.62 23.44
CA ASP A 271 19.53 -1.94 24.62
C ASP A 271 18.98 -1.19 25.85
N PRO A 272 18.38 -1.89 26.83
CA PRO A 272 17.93 -1.28 28.09
C PRO A 272 19.05 -0.64 28.92
N GLY A 273 20.31 -0.98 28.64
CA GLY A 273 21.49 -0.35 29.22
C GLY A 273 21.84 1.01 28.61
N SER A 274 21.39 1.32 27.39
CA SER A 274 21.80 2.50 26.61
C SER A 274 20.67 3.50 26.35
N PHE A 275 21.00 4.79 26.28
CA PHE A 275 20.04 5.83 25.89
C PHE A 275 19.83 5.86 24.37
N ALA A 276 18.60 6.16 23.93
CA ALA A 276 18.26 6.26 22.51
C ALA A 276 19.04 7.39 21.83
N SER A 277 19.32 8.48 22.56
CA SER A 277 20.08 9.60 22.02
C SER A 277 21.56 9.33 21.80
N GLY A 278 22.16 8.36 22.51
CA GLY A 278 23.52 7.90 22.25
C GLY A 278 23.62 7.20 20.88
N VAL A 279 22.63 6.35 20.55
CA VAL A 279 22.52 5.69 19.24
C VAL A 279 22.31 6.72 18.12
N TYR A 280 21.42 7.69 18.34
CA TYR A 280 21.22 8.83 17.42
C TYR A 280 22.51 9.62 17.20
N ALA A 281 23.21 10.02 18.26
CA ALA A 281 24.44 10.81 18.16
C ALA A 281 25.58 10.06 17.46
N PHE A 282 25.69 8.74 17.68
CA PHE A 282 26.62 7.89 16.95
C PHE A 282 26.30 7.88 15.45
N ALA A 283 25.06 7.56 15.07
CA ALA A 283 24.65 7.50 13.66
C ALA A 283 24.81 8.85 12.95
N MET A 284 24.48 9.96 13.64
CA MET A 284 24.69 11.33 13.17
C MET A 284 26.14 11.56 12.72
N VAL A 285 27.13 11.32 13.58
CA VAL A 285 28.55 11.60 13.27
C VAL A 285 29.17 10.53 12.37
N ALA A 286 28.79 9.27 12.52
CA ALA A 286 29.29 8.17 11.69
C ALA A 286 28.75 8.20 10.24
N GLN A 287 27.67 8.96 9.97
CA GLN A 287 26.98 9.05 8.66
C GLN A 287 26.42 7.73 8.14
N VAL A 288 26.26 6.74 9.03
CA VAL A 288 25.71 5.43 8.73
C VAL A 288 24.71 5.05 9.81
N ALA A 289 23.83 4.10 9.51
CA ALA A 289 22.92 3.53 10.51
C ALA A 289 23.66 2.87 11.69
N GLY A 290 24.94 2.54 11.54
CA GLY A 290 25.69 1.78 12.53
C GLY A 290 25.04 0.41 12.76
N ASP A 291 25.09 -0.09 14.00
CA ASP A 291 24.47 -1.36 14.37
C ASP A 291 23.00 -1.19 14.83
N ILE A 292 22.21 -0.32 14.18
CA ILE A 292 20.78 -0.14 14.47
C ILE A 292 19.94 -1.38 14.09
N PHE A 293 20.36 -2.14 13.07
CA PHE A 293 19.59 -3.24 12.50
C PHE A 293 20.10 -4.63 12.91
N ASP A 294 19.19 -5.58 13.08
CA ASP A 294 19.51 -7.01 13.09
C ASP A 294 19.49 -7.57 11.67
N GLU A 295 20.63 -7.50 10.98
CA GLU A 295 20.78 -8.06 9.63
C GLU A 295 20.56 -9.59 9.58
N SER A 296 20.54 -10.31 10.71
CA SER A 296 20.21 -11.73 10.71
C SER A 296 18.81 -11.99 10.14
N LYS A 297 17.88 -11.02 10.28
CA LYS A 297 16.51 -11.12 9.76
C LYS A 297 16.42 -11.05 8.24
N ILE A 298 17.36 -10.38 7.58
CA ILE A 298 17.45 -10.30 6.11
C ILE A 298 18.49 -11.27 5.53
N SER A 299 19.30 -11.92 6.37
CA SER A 299 20.40 -12.80 5.95
C SER A 299 20.00 -13.92 4.98
N HIS A 300 18.75 -14.41 5.05
CA HIS A 300 18.22 -15.34 4.05
C HIS A 300 18.29 -14.75 2.63
N TYR A 301 17.78 -13.53 2.45
CA TYR A 301 17.75 -12.84 1.16
C TYR A 301 19.15 -12.40 0.71
N VAL A 302 20.01 -11.98 1.64
CA VAL A 302 21.43 -11.70 1.34
C VAL A 302 22.09 -12.92 0.70
N ASN A 303 21.92 -14.12 1.29
CA ASN A 303 22.47 -15.36 0.74
C ASN A 303 21.78 -15.81 -0.56
N LEU A 304 20.47 -15.62 -0.68
CA LEU A 304 19.67 -16.00 -1.87
C LEU A 304 20.02 -15.20 -3.13
N TYR A 305 20.43 -13.94 -2.97
CA TYR A 305 20.72 -13.03 -4.07
C TYR A 305 22.22 -12.77 -4.31
N ALA A 306 23.12 -13.16 -3.40
CA ALA A 306 24.57 -12.91 -3.52
C ALA A 306 25.23 -13.43 -4.81
N THR A 307 24.65 -14.46 -5.44
CA THR A 307 25.06 -14.95 -6.78
C THR A 307 23.82 -15.30 -7.61
N LYS A 308 23.86 -15.07 -8.93
CA LYS A 308 22.72 -15.36 -9.82
C LYS A 308 22.33 -16.84 -9.82
N GLY A 309 23.33 -17.74 -9.78
CA GLY A 309 23.14 -19.18 -9.84
C GLY A 309 22.17 -19.62 -10.95
N ASN A 310 21.11 -20.32 -10.56
CA ASN A 310 19.98 -20.70 -11.43
C ASN A 310 18.71 -19.87 -11.13
N GLY A 311 18.88 -18.61 -10.72
CA GLY A 311 17.83 -17.67 -10.37
C GLY A 311 17.67 -16.51 -11.36
N HIS A 312 16.88 -15.50 -11.01
CA HIS A 312 16.65 -14.34 -11.88
C HIS A 312 17.71 -13.24 -11.71
N LEU A 313 17.96 -12.79 -10.49
CA LEU A 313 18.86 -11.66 -10.21
C LEU A 313 20.09 -12.08 -9.39
N GLU A 314 21.12 -11.26 -9.49
CA GLU A 314 22.25 -11.20 -8.54
C GLU A 314 22.24 -9.80 -7.95
N ILE A 315 22.09 -9.70 -6.63
CA ILE A 315 22.07 -8.43 -5.89
C ILE A 315 23.05 -8.60 -4.74
N LYS A 316 24.16 -7.85 -4.78
CA LYS A 316 25.23 -7.95 -3.79
C LYS A 316 24.98 -7.02 -2.63
N ASP A 317 25.44 -7.46 -1.45
CA ASP A 317 25.49 -6.65 -0.25
C ASP A 317 24.16 -5.95 0.09
N ILE A 318 23.05 -6.70 0.03
CA ILE A 318 21.77 -6.26 0.57
C ILE A 318 21.91 -5.97 2.07
N THR A 319 21.41 -4.81 2.50
CA THR A 319 21.51 -4.26 3.85
C THR A 319 20.28 -3.37 4.13
N ALA A 320 20.20 -2.79 5.32
CA ALA A 320 19.21 -1.77 5.66
C ALA A 320 19.86 -0.40 5.86
N GLY A 321 19.27 0.63 5.25
CA GLY A 321 19.71 2.02 5.34
C GLY A 321 18.70 2.87 6.11
N VAL A 322 19.21 3.92 6.76
CA VAL A 322 18.37 4.97 7.37
C VAL A 322 18.35 6.18 6.44
N TYR A 323 17.16 6.65 6.09
CA TYR A 323 17.01 7.77 5.16
C TYR A 323 17.27 9.10 5.86
N ASN A 324 18.11 9.97 5.28
CA ASN A 324 18.31 11.34 5.77
C ASN A 324 18.65 11.41 7.29
N ILE A 325 19.61 10.60 7.73
CA ILE A 325 20.10 10.50 9.12
C ILE A 325 20.29 11.90 9.74
N ARG A 326 20.96 12.81 9.02
CA ARG A 326 21.30 14.15 9.51
C ARG A 326 20.09 15.05 9.83
N ASN A 327 18.97 14.90 9.12
CA ASN A 327 17.86 15.87 9.16
C ASN A 327 16.48 15.22 9.33
N GLY A 328 16.37 14.26 10.25
CA GLY A 328 15.09 13.73 10.74
C GLY A 328 14.90 12.22 10.64
N GLY A 329 15.75 11.51 9.89
CA GLY A 329 15.66 10.05 9.70
C GLY A 329 15.78 9.21 10.98
N ILE A 330 16.33 9.80 12.04
CA ILE A 330 16.38 9.24 13.38
C ILE A 330 15.88 10.29 14.36
N LYS A 331 14.99 9.88 15.26
CA LYS A 331 14.58 10.68 16.42
C LYS A 331 14.66 9.83 17.69
N ALA A 332 15.47 10.26 18.64
CA ALA A 332 15.46 9.72 20.00
C ALA A 332 14.44 10.44 20.90
N ASP A 333 13.92 9.72 21.89
CA ASP A 333 13.27 10.26 23.07
C ASP A 333 13.77 9.48 24.29
N ASP A 334 14.62 10.11 25.10
CA ASP A 334 15.24 9.48 26.26
C ASP A 334 14.30 9.42 27.47
N TYR A 335 13.22 10.21 27.49
CA TYR A 335 12.20 10.10 28.55
C TYR A 335 11.29 8.90 28.29
N GLU A 336 10.93 8.69 27.02
CA GLU A 336 10.13 7.54 26.61
C GLU A 336 10.94 6.27 26.33
N GLY A 337 12.27 6.36 26.24
CA GLY A 337 13.16 5.21 26.02
C GLY A 337 12.96 4.62 24.63
N THR A 338 12.73 5.49 23.64
CA THR A 338 12.32 5.12 22.28
C THR A 338 13.21 5.72 21.22
N LEU A 339 13.43 4.95 20.15
CA LEU A 339 14.03 5.42 18.90
C LEU A 339 13.01 5.30 17.76
N THR A 340 12.76 6.40 17.06
CA THR A 340 12.04 6.43 15.78
C THR A 340 13.06 6.44 14.65
N VAL A 341 12.84 5.61 13.61
CA VAL A 341 13.74 5.46 12.47
C VAL A 341 12.94 5.37 11.17
N ASP A 342 13.30 6.17 10.18
CA ASP A 342 12.86 6.06 8.78
C ASP A 342 13.89 5.23 7.99
N TYR A 343 13.54 4.00 7.60
CA TYR A 343 14.47 3.07 6.96
C TYR A 343 13.96 2.43 5.68
N TYR A 344 14.91 1.83 4.94
CA TYR A 344 14.69 1.14 3.67
C TYR A 344 15.66 -0.04 3.54
N ILE A 345 15.42 -0.92 2.57
CA ILE A 345 16.36 -1.99 2.16
C ILE A 345 17.03 -1.56 0.85
N ALA A 346 18.33 -1.82 0.72
CA ALA A 346 19.13 -1.46 -0.47
C ALA A 346 20.46 -2.24 -0.50
N THR A 347 21.31 -1.98 -1.50
CA THR A 347 22.73 -2.37 -1.48
C THR A 347 23.55 -1.46 -0.54
N LYS A 348 24.66 -1.96 0.02
CA LYS A 348 25.59 -1.17 0.84
C LYS A 348 26.12 0.07 0.12
N ASP A 349 26.34 0.00 -1.19
CA ASP A 349 26.81 1.14 -2.00
C ASP A 349 25.79 2.29 -2.04
N LEU A 350 24.49 2.01 -1.99
CA LEU A 350 23.44 3.03 -1.89
C LEU A 350 23.24 3.54 -0.45
N VAL A 351 23.45 2.68 0.56
CA VAL A 351 23.39 3.06 1.99
C VAL A 351 24.61 3.87 2.45
N ALA A 352 25.77 3.68 1.81
CA ALA A 352 26.99 4.44 2.09
C ALA A 352 27.00 5.87 1.52
N GLN A 353 25.97 6.26 0.76
CA GLN A 353 25.83 7.63 0.27
C GLN A 353 25.38 8.57 1.39
N ALA A 354 25.99 9.75 1.49
CA ALA A 354 25.67 10.71 2.56
C ALA A 354 24.24 11.31 2.46
N ALA A 355 23.62 11.27 1.28
CA ALA A 355 22.26 11.72 1.01
C ALA A 355 21.69 11.07 -0.28
N PRO A 356 21.33 9.77 -0.25
CA PRO A 356 20.75 9.09 -1.42
C PRO A 356 19.39 9.70 -1.80
N SER A 357 19.07 9.72 -3.10
CA SER A 357 17.82 10.30 -3.57
C SER A 357 16.61 9.48 -3.15
N ALA A 358 15.52 10.16 -2.79
CA ALA A 358 14.22 9.53 -2.54
C ALA A 358 13.62 8.85 -3.80
N HIS A 359 14.22 9.04 -4.99
CA HIS A 359 13.89 8.31 -6.21
C HIS A 359 14.75 7.05 -6.45
N GLU A 360 15.88 6.93 -5.74
CA GLU A 360 16.75 5.74 -5.82
C GLU A 360 16.28 4.66 -4.85
N ILE A 361 15.86 5.08 -3.65
CA ILE A 361 15.14 4.27 -2.67
C ILE A 361 13.78 3.88 -3.24
N SER A 362 13.41 2.59 -3.16
CA SER A 362 12.12 2.10 -3.67
C SER A 362 10.96 2.43 -2.74
N LYS A 363 11.14 2.23 -1.42
CA LYS A 363 10.10 2.36 -0.39
C LYS A 363 10.74 2.66 0.96
N LEU A 364 10.07 3.48 1.76
CA LEU A 364 10.46 3.86 3.12
C LEU A 364 9.48 3.28 4.14
N HIS A 365 9.97 2.96 5.33
CA HIS A 365 9.17 2.62 6.49
C HIS A 365 9.60 3.38 7.74
N MET A 366 8.67 4.13 8.34
CA MET A 366 8.84 4.76 9.66
C MET A 366 8.41 3.77 10.74
N VAL A 367 9.32 3.43 11.66
CA VAL A 367 9.02 2.62 12.85
C VAL A 367 9.44 3.37 14.12
N THR A 368 8.76 3.13 15.24
CA THR A 368 9.19 3.61 16.57
C THR A 368 9.30 2.42 17.50
N ARG A 369 10.43 2.28 18.19
CA ARG A 369 10.75 1.11 19.02
C ARG A 369 11.17 1.56 20.42
N SER A 370 10.47 1.03 21.43
CA SER A 370 10.77 1.21 22.85
C SER A 370 11.68 0.09 23.36
N GLY A 371 12.62 0.42 24.23
CA GLY A 371 13.51 -0.56 24.86
C GLY A 371 14.80 0.02 25.43
N PHE A 372 15.06 1.31 25.22
CA PHE A 372 16.25 2.02 25.69
C PHE A 372 16.13 2.49 27.15
N LYS A 373 17.26 2.78 27.81
CA LYS A 373 17.32 3.40 29.14
C LYS A 373 16.49 4.69 29.14
N LYS A 374 15.64 4.88 30.16
CA LYS A 374 14.84 6.09 30.36
C LYS A 374 15.51 7.07 31.31
N ILE A 375 15.58 8.35 30.94
CA ILE A 375 15.97 9.41 31.86
C ILE A 375 14.80 9.75 32.80
N LYS A 376 15.10 9.95 34.08
CA LYS A 376 14.14 10.19 35.15
C LYS A 376 14.43 11.52 35.83
N PRO A 377 13.60 12.56 35.67
CA PRO A 377 13.84 13.87 36.26
C PRO A 377 14.11 13.82 37.78
N GLU A 378 13.40 12.96 38.49
CA GLU A 378 13.49 12.80 39.94
C GLU A 378 14.82 12.15 40.42
N THR A 379 15.55 11.46 39.53
CA THR A 379 16.88 10.87 39.83
C THR A 379 18.02 11.40 38.97
N VAL A 380 17.82 12.43 38.13
CA VAL A 380 18.86 12.94 37.20
C VAL A 380 20.18 13.32 37.90
N LYS A 381 20.10 13.83 39.14
CA LYS A 381 21.24 14.18 40.00
C LYS A 381 22.12 12.99 40.42
N ASN A 382 21.61 11.76 40.28
CA ASN A 382 22.37 10.53 40.52
C ASN A 382 23.18 10.14 39.27
N GLU A 383 22.65 10.46 38.09
CA GLU A 383 23.27 10.26 36.78
C GLU A 383 24.34 11.35 36.51
N PHE A 384 24.08 12.59 36.92
CA PHE A 384 24.97 13.75 36.73
C PHE A 384 25.23 14.45 38.06
N VAL A 385 26.32 14.05 38.71
CA VAL A 385 26.82 14.65 39.95
C VAL A 385 27.66 15.87 39.61
N PHE A 386 27.04 17.04 39.76
CA PHE A 386 27.72 18.33 39.65
C PHE A 386 28.27 18.79 41.01
N GLU A 387 29.48 19.35 41.01
CA GLU A 387 30.10 19.97 42.19
C GLU A 387 30.60 21.37 41.86
N ILE A 388 30.64 22.26 42.85
CA ILE A 388 31.31 23.55 42.75
C ILE A 388 32.55 23.52 43.65
N ARG A 389 33.73 23.43 43.03
CA ARG A 389 35.03 23.32 43.71
C ARG A 389 35.78 24.65 43.69
N LYS A 390 36.56 24.88 44.74
CA LYS A 390 37.44 26.06 44.89
C LYS A 390 38.72 25.88 44.06
N ILE A 391 39.12 26.92 43.35
CA ILE A 391 40.36 26.94 42.56
C ILE A 391 41.55 27.18 43.50
N GLY A 392 42.34 26.12 43.70
CA GLY A 392 43.54 26.14 44.56
C GLY A 392 43.25 26.49 46.03
N SER A 393 44.31 26.85 46.76
CA SER A 393 44.24 27.17 48.20
C SER A 393 43.77 28.59 48.52
N GLY A 394 43.72 29.51 47.53
CA GLY A 394 43.48 30.94 47.76
C GLY A 394 42.57 31.68 46.78
N GLY A 395 42.01 31.00 45.76
CA GLY A 395 41.20 31.65 44.72
C GLY A 395 39.82 32.11 45.21
N GLY A 396 38.98 31.15 45.61
CA GLY A 396 37.59 31.38 46.00
C GLY A 396 37.41 31.94 47.40
N THR A 397 36.37 32.76 47.58
CA THR A 397 35.82 33.14 48.90
C THR A 397 34.29 33.20 48.84
N LYS A 398 33.61 33.10 49.99
CA LYS A 398 32.14 33.25 50.05
C LYS A 398 31.66 34.56 49.40
N GLN A 399 32.32 35.69 49.68
CA GLN A 399 31.93 36.97 49.09
C GLN A 399 32.12 37.01 47.57
N LYS A 400 33.19 36.41 47.02
CA LYS A 400 33.36 36.28 45.57
C LYS A 400 32.24 35.47 44.94
N TRP A 401 31.84 34.37 45.57
CA TRP A 401 30.73 33.53 45.08
C TRP A 401 29.39 34.26 45.13
N LEU A 402 29.03 34.88 46.26
CA LEU A 402 27.79 35.65 46.40
C LEU A 402 27.72 36.79 45.36
N ASN A 403 28.81 37.53 45.16
CA ASN A 403 28.89 38.61 44.19
C ASN A 403 28.83 38.13 42.72
N ARG A 404 29.15 36.87 42.43
CA ARG A 404 29.15 36.29 41.07
C ARG A 404 27.71 36.08 40.61
N LEU A 405 27.29 36.91 39.66
CA LEU A 405 26.14 36.66 38.80
C LEU A 405 26.53 35.63 37.73
N ILE A 406 25.65 34.66 37.46
CA ILE A 406 25.79 33.69 36.36
C ILE A 406 24.43 33.58 35.66
N ASN A 407 24.43 33.80 34.35
CA ASN A 407 23.32 33.51 33.45
C ASN A 407 23.95 33.18 32.10
N THR A 408 24.11 31.89 31.79
CA THR A 408 24.81 31.44 30.58
C THR A 408 24.27 30.09 30.12
N VAL A 409 24.31 29.87 28.81
CA VAL A 409 24.08 28.55 28.20
C VAL A 409 25.45 27.97 27.89
N LEU A 410 25.88 26.99 28.70
CA LEU A 410 27.17 26.32 28.49
C LEU A 410 27.18 25.56 27.19
N ILE A 411 26.08 24.86 26.86
CA ILE A 411 25.91 24.09 25.63
C ILE A 411 24.49 24.24 25.08
N GLN A 412 24.37 24.40 23.76
CA GLN A 412 23.11 24.41 23.02
C GLN A 412 23.28 23.67 21.69
N LYS A 413 22.47 22.65 21.43
CA LYS A 413 22.31 22.01 20.12
C LYS A 413 21.68 23.01 19.15
N LYS A 414 22.23 23.13 17.94
CA LYS A 414 21.63 23.99 16.90
C LYS A 414 20.46 23.28 16.21
N GLU A 415 19.42 24.04 15.88
CA GLU A 415 18.21 23.56 15.19
C GLU A 415 18.33 23.62 13.65
N ALA A 416 19.43 24.17 13.12
CA ALA A 416 19.65 24.32 11.69
C ALA A 416 20.05 23.00 11.00
N THR A 417 19.67 22.85 9.73
CA THR A 417 20.06 21.75 8.83
C THR A 417 21.57 21.52 8.83
N ILE A 418 22.01 20.26 8.98
CA ILE A 418 23.43 19.94 9.19
C ILE A 418 24.11 19.70 7.84
N HIS A 419 24.65 20.80 7.30
CA HIS A 419 25.40 20.85 6.04
C HIS A 419 26.87 20.50 6.25
N ASP A 420 27.18 19.21 6.01
CA ASP A 420 28.48 18.63 5.65
C ASP A 420 29.64 18.69 6.66
N ASN A 421 29.55 19.47 7.74
CA ASN A 421 30.52 19.43 8.84
C ASN A 421 29.87 19.50 10.24
N TYR A 422 30.24 18.55 11.09
CA TYR A 422 29.80 18.40 12.49
C TYR A 422 30.36 19.44 13.45
N ASP A 423 31.42 20.17 13.07
CA ASP A 423 32.01 21.28 13.84
C ASP A 423 30.99 22.32 14.33
N ASN A 424 29.82 22.40 13.69
CA ASN A 424 28.77 23.36 14.03
C ASN A 424 27.54 22.78 14.76
N TRP A 425 27.49 21.49 15.12
CA TRP A 425 26.28 20.87 15.69
C TRP A 425 25.85 21.48 17.04
N PHE A 426 26.81 21.98 17.82
CA PHE A 426 26.60 22.63 19.11
C PHE A 426 27.20 24.04 19.15
N GLU A 427 26.64 24.88 20.00
CA GLU A 427 27.28 26.08 20.56
C GLU A 427 27.80 25.73 21.96
N ILE A 428 29.02 26.15 22.29
CA ILE A 428 29.72 25.79 23.53
C ILE A 428 30.32 27.08 24.11
N ASN A 429 30.09 27.34 25.39
CA ASN A 429 30.56 28.53 26.10
C ASN A 429 31.41 28.19 27.34
N ASP A 430 32.33 29.10 27.64
CA ASP A 430 33.30 28.98 28.72
C ASP A 430 32.86 29.79 29.95
N THR A 431 32.47 29.10 31.02
CA THR A 431 32.10 29.70 32.31
C THR A 431 32.27 28.66 33.42
N LEU A 432 32.72 29.06 34.62
CA LEU A 432 33.13 28.15 35.69
C LEU A 432 34.18 27.11 35.23
N THR A 433 35.10 27.53 34.37
CA THR A 433 36.35 26.81 34.10
C THR A 433 37.28 26.90 35.32
N ASP A 434 38.34 26.10 35.30
CA ASP A 434 39.43 26.08 36.27
C ASP A 434 40.26 27.39 36.33
N GLU A 435 39.90 28.39 35.53
CA GLU A 435 40.45 29.76 35.52
C GLU A 435 39.43 30.85 35.91
N ASP A 436 38.19 30.51 36.31
CA ASP A 436 37.13 31.51 36.55
C ASP A 436 37.48 32.50 37.70
N SER A 437 37.37 33.79 37.40
CA SER A 437 37.67 34.92 38.30
C SER A 437 37.01 34.88 39.69
N SER A 438 35.89 34.18 39.85
CA SER A 438 35.24 33.95 41.16
C SER A 438 36.09 33.08 42.11
N GLY A 439 37.03 32.32 41.56
CA GLY A 439 37.83 31.34 42.29
C GLY A 439 37.12 30.00 42.49
N TYR A 440 36.09 29.70 41.68
CA TYR A 440 35.34 28.46 41.70
C TYR A 440 35.13 27.91 40.29
N TYR A 441 35.19 26.59 40.15
CA TYR A 441 34.96 25.88 38.89
C TYR A 441 33.92 24.77 39.05
N LEU A 442 33.27 24.42 37.95
CA LEU A 442 32.29 23.36 37.86
C LEU A 442 33.01 22.02 37.65
N ARG A 443 32.68 21.00 38.44
CA ARG A 443 32.93 19.59 38.09
C ARG A 443 31.63 18.90 37.73
N LEU A 444 31.76 17.89 36.88
CA LEU A 444 30.75 16.89 36.56
C LEU A 444 31.40 15.51 36.70
N ASN A 445 30.75 14.59 37.43
CA ASN A 445 31.14 13.19 37.57
C ASN A 445 32.64 13.02 37.88
N GLY A 446 33.13 13.82 38.84
CA GLY A 446 34.51 13.82 39.31
C GLY A 446 35.55 14.51 38.42
N ARG A 447 35.18 15.13 37.29
CA ARG A 447 36.10 15.82 36.37
C ARG A 447 35.74 17.30 36.23
N ALA A 448 36.73 18.17 35.99
CA ALA A 448 36.45 19.57 35.67
C ALA A 448 35.61 19.64 34.39
N TYR A 449 34.58 20.48 34.36
CA TYR A 449 33.66 20.59 33.22
C TYR A 449 34.37 21.00 31.92
N SER A 450 35.45 21.78 32.01
CA SER A 450 36.38 22.07 30.91
C SER A 450 36.87 20.81 30.19
N ASN A 451 37.13 19.73 30.93
CA ASN A 451 37.57 18.42 30.41
C ASN A 451 36.42 17.47 30.03
N CYS A 452 35.17 17.91 30.14
CA CYS A 452 33.96 17.19 29.71
C CYS A 452 33.36 17.76 28.41
N LYS A 453 33.88 18.88 27.91
CA LYS A 453 33.49 19.45 26.61
C LYS A 453 33.89 18.51 25.46
N PRO A 454 33.15 18.50 24.34
CA PRO A 454 33.61 17.81 23.15
C PRO A 454 34.75 18.63 22.51
N ALA A 455 35.73 17.96 21.91
CA ALA A 455 36.61 18.62 20.95
C ALA A 455 35.81 18.93 19.66
N SER A 456 36.26 19.90 18.86
CA SER A 456 35.61 20.25 17.60
C SER A 456 35.31 19.01 16.74
N GLY A 457 34.13 18.97 16.13
CA GLY A 457 33.66 17.85 15.31
C GLY A 457 33.17 16.61 16.07
N ASN A 458 33.24 16.59 17.41
CA ASN A 458 32.79 15.45 18.22
C ASN A 458 31.40 15.67 18.85
N GLN A 459 30.74 14.56 19.18
CA GLN A 459 29.41 14.54 19.80
C GLN A 459 29.48 15.08 21.24
N PHE A 460 28.52 15.92 21.67
CA PHE A 460 28.39 16.24 23.10
C PHE A 460 27.65 15.13 23.85
N LEU A 461 28.39 14.06 24.10
CA LEU A 461 27.95 12.95 24.91
C LEU A 461 28.41 13.12 26.36
N LEU A 462 27.46 13.10 27.30
CA LEU A 462 27.76 13.02 28.72
C LEU A 462 27.64 11.59 29.23
N LYS A 463 28.74 11.10 29.83
CA LYS A 463 28.75 9.88 30.63
C LYS A 463 28.01 10.13 31.93
N THR A 464 27.16 9.18 32.34
CA THR A 464 26.58 9.18 33.68
C THR A 464 27.68 8.93 34.74
N ASN A 465 27.33 9.04 36.02
CA ASN A 465 28.26 8.92 37.14
C ASN A 465 28.76 7.48 37.41
N SER A 466 28.39 6.53 36.54
CA SER A 466 28.69 5.11 36.67
C SER A 466 29.70 4.68 35.60
N ALA A 467 30.75 3.96 36.02
CA ALA A 467 31.94 3.69 35.20
C ALA A 467 31.71 2.72 34.02
N SER A 468 30.53 2.13 33.92
CA SER A 468 30.12 1.15 32.89
C SER A 468 28.85 1.54 32.16
N GLU A 469 28.43 2.81 32.22
CA GLU A 469 27.13 3.28 31.77
C GLU A 469 27.18 4.18 30.53
N PRO A 470 26.03 4.35 29.83
CA PRO A 470 26.01 4.92 28.50
C PRO A 470 26.27 6.42 28.47
N ASP A 471 26.71 6.83 27.29
CA ASP A 471 26.71 8.21 26.84
C ASP A 471 25.28 8.67 26.49
N ILE A 472 24.85 9.84 27.01
CA ILE A 472 23.58 10.51 26.62
C ILE A 472 23.88 11.81 25.85
N LEU A 473 23.03 12.16 24.88
CA LEU A 473 23.06 13.47 24.23
C LEU A 473 22.29 14.49 25.07
N VAL A 474 22.93 15.58 25.45
CA VAL A 474 22.29 16.72 26.12
C VAL A 474 22.07 17.83 25.11
N GLU A 475 20.81 18.17 24.83
CA GLU A 475 20.46 19.21 23.84
C GLU A 475 20.75 20.61 24.37
N ARG A 476 20.68 20.82 25.69
CA ARG A 476 21.00 22.09 26.34
C ARG A 476 21.53 21.90 27.76
N LEU A 477 22.56 22.66 28.12
CA LEU A 477 23.06 22.80 29.48
C LEU A 477 23.21 24.29 29.80
N SER A 478 22.48 24.80 30.79
CA SER A 478 22.57 26.21 31.20
C SER A 478 22.73 26.39 32.71
N LEU A 479 23.39 27.50 33.09
CA LEU A 479 23.67 27.88 34.47
C LEU A 479 22.97 29.18 34.83
N GLN A 480 22.25 29.20 35.95
CA GLN A 480 21.65 30.40 36.52
C GLN A 480 21.96 30.54 38.01
N LYS A 481 22.42 31.72 38.42
CA LYS A 481 22.63 32.15 39.80
C LYS A 481 22.52 33.66 39.90
N ASN A 482 21.66 34.17 40.77
CA ASN A 482 21.60 35.61 41.04
C ASN A 482 22.73 36.06 41.99
N LYS A 483 22.89 37.38 42.15
CA LYS A 483 23.73 37.90 43.24
C LYS A 483 23.12 37.54 44.59
N ASP A 484 24.00 37.43 45.59
CA ASP A 484 23.65 37.19 47.01
C ASP A 484 23.00 35.83 47.32
N GLU A 485 22.71 35.00 46.30
CA GLU A 485 22.37 33.59 46.44
C GLU A 485 23.62 32.70 46.61
N GLU A 486 23.51 31.63 47.42
CA GLU A 486 24.54 30.57 47.50
C GLU A 486 24.42 29.52 46.39
N ASN A 487 23.22 29.30 45.86
CA ASN A 487 22.95 28.19 44.95
C ASN A 487 23.21 28.58 43.49
N LEU A 488 23.69 27.61 42.72
CA LEU A 488 23.68 27.58 41.26
C LEU A 488 22.59 26.60 40.82
N ILE A 489 21.71 27.05 39.94
CA ILE A 489 20.79 26.17 39.21
C ILE A 489 21.49 25.73 37.92
N ILE A 490 21.49 24.42 37.68
CA ILE A 490 22.01 23.77 36.48
C ILE A 490 20.83 23.13 35.78
N SER A 491 20.43 23.67 34.63
CA SER A 491 19.27 23.20 33.86
C SER A 491 19.74 22.34 32.69
N MET A 492 19.24 21.12 32.58
CA MET A 492 19.58 20.15 31.53
C MET A 492 18.37 19.81 30.66
N GLN A 493 18.52 19.82 29.33
CA GLN A 493 17.53 19.35 28.37
C GLN A 493 18.04 18.08 27.65
N PHE A 494 17.19 17.07 27.54
CA PHE A 494 17.48 15.78 26.89
C PHE A 494 16.53 15.54 25.72
N MET A 495 16.95 14.70 24.76
CA MET A 495 16.15 14.37 23.58
C MET A 495 14.73 13.90 23.96
N GLY A 496 13.72 14.53 23.37
CA GLY A 496 12.31 14.11 23.48
C GLY A 496 11.37 15.19 24.01
N LYS A 497 11.84 16.07 24.92
CA LYS A 497 11.01 17.10 25.57
C LYS A 497 11.72 18.46 25.59
N SER A 498 10.92 19.52 25.53
CA SER A 498 11.38 20.92 25.62
C SER A 498 11.88 21.32 27.01
N ASP A 499 11.38 20.61 28.03
CA ASP A 499 11.46 21.05 29.41
C ASP A 499 12.81 20.67 30.01
N THR A 500 13.39 21.57 30.81
CA THR A 500 14.64 21.30 31.51
C THR A 500 14.41 20.60 32.84
N VAL A 501 15.35 19.74 33.23
CA VAL A 501 15.47 19.24 34.60
C VAL A 501 16.54 20.05 35.33
N ASP A 502 16.17 20.62 36.47
CA ASP A 502 17.03 21.52 37.25
C ASP A 502 17.72 20.79 38.41
N ILE A 503 19.03 20.99 38.53
CA ILE A 503 19.87 20.51 39.64
C ILE A 503 20.42 21.74 40.38
N SER A 504 20.11 21.87 41.68
CA SER A 504 20.63 22.94 42.53
C SER A 504 21.89 22.47 43.25
N VAL A 505 23.01 23.19 43.06
CA VAL A 505 24.31 22.92 43.70
C VAL A 505 24.89 24.18 44.34
N LYS A 506 25.87 24.03 45.23
CA LYS A 506 26.61 25.16 45.83
C LYS A 506 28.06 24.78 46.17
N PRO A 507 28.95 25.73 46.47
CA PRO A 507 30.32 25.43 46.88
C PRO A 507 30.37 24.51 48.11
N GLU A 508 31.17 23.44 48.04
CA GLU A 508 31.41 22.54 49.17
C GLU A 508 32.25 23.20 50.28
N SER A 509 33.05 24.21 49.92
CA SER A 509 33.95 24.93 50.83
C SER A 509 34.17 26.36 50.34
N TYR A 510 34.37 27.29 51.27
CA TYR A 510 34.59 28.71 50.97
C TYR A 510 36.06 29.15 51.06
#